data_AF-A0A317H7S0-F1
#
_entry.id   AF-A0A317H7S0-F1
#
_cell.length_a   1.000
_cell.length_b   1.000
_cell.length_c   1.000
_cell.angle_alpha   90.00
_cell.angle_beta   90.00
_cell.angle_gamma   90.00
#
_symmetry.space_group_name_H-M   'P 1'
#
loop_
_entity.id
_entity.type
_entity.pdbx_description
1 polymer ?
#
loop_
_entity_poly.entity_id
_entity_poly.type
_entity_poly.pdbx_seq_one_letter_code
_entity_poly.pdbx_strand_id
1 'polypeptide(L)'
;MPVTKTQLTGGAFQDSEGNVLANGYLKMRLNQDGLVNTNNQVCAGIEITINLDSSGNVNASPAQSVWANDVMTPVNSFYKVTGYKQNGQSAWGPNNQQVTSGGTGGGTFDTGTWVPNQITNWTPPLQPLILETNEVQNGSQFLLDLHAGQNITLTDNGSGRVTVATTAPALALQTNETPNGSQSLLDLHAGSNVTLTDNGSGRVTIASVATPGTPLPSSARWGMWAAQAIFQGGSAPSGFFYQNDNTSFLTGGGFSNLCAAPGSSNGAYCSFAGGNGLYYGQKWLWAGRDITILARFCYISSTNGTPLCGVGISDLSTFSAFANAVVIVPSGSTGSPTYLGAVYSGSSLIGTVNSGVVIGSTFHDFKISISGGTATFFIDGTSFGSVGSVPATALALTLSSAQTGGSGSFTTNLEYLYGQNANL
;
A
#
# COMPACT_ATOMS: atom_id res chain seq x y z
N MET A 1 -54.10 32.35 61.61
CA MET A 1 -53.95 33.80 61.84
C MET A 1 -54.78 34.54 60.80
N PRO A 2 -55.39 35.69 61.13
CA PRO A 2 -56.08 36.51 60.13
C PRO A 2 -55.08 36.93 59.05
N VAL A 3 -55.32 36.51 57.81
CA VAL A 3 -54.54 36.95 56.65
C VAL A 3 -55.10 38.30 56.21
N THR A 4 -54.21 39.26 56.04
CA THR A 4 -54.57 40.61 55.59
C THR A 4 -53.93 40.89 54.23
N LYS A 5 -54.55 41.78 53.45
CA LYS A 5 -53.99 42.20 52.16
C LYS A 5 -52.70 42.98 52.41
N THR A 6 -51.74 42.82 51.51
CA THR A 6 -50.47 43.55 51.52
C THR A 6 -50.67 44.91 50.89
N GLN A 7 -50.32 45.97 51.61
CA GLN A 7 -50.41 47.35 51.12
C GLN A 7 -49.31 47.58 50.09
N LEU A 8 -49.67 48.18 48.96
CA LEU A 8 -48.72 48.56 47.93
C LEU A 8 -48.20 49.99 48.20
N THR A 9 -46.89 50.18 48.07
CA THR A 9 -46.21 51.47 48.23
C THR A 9 -45.18 51.69 47.11
N GLY A 10 -44.56 52.87 47.09
CA GLY A 10 -43.48 53.22 46.16
C GLY A 10 -43.88 53.14 44.69
N GLY A 11 -42.92 52.89 43.80
CA GLY A 11 -43.13 52.89 42.35
C GLY A 11 -42.14 53.79 41.62
N ALA A 12 -42.62 54.93 41.12
CA ALA A 12 -41.99 55.78 40.09
C ALA A 12 -42.16 55.20 38.68
N PHE A 13 -43.35 54.69 38.38
CA PHE A 13 -43.66 54.13 37.07
C PHE A 13 -43.55 55.21 35.99
N GLN A 14 -42.88 54.85 34.90
CA GLN A 14 -42.69 55.68 33.71
C GLN A 14 -43.21 54.94 32.48
N ASP A 15 -43.46 55.68 31.39
CA ASP A 15 -43.63 55.08 30.07
C ASP A 15 -42.26 54.81 29.40
N SER A 16 -42.30 54.24 28.20
CA SER A 16 -41.09 53.91 27.42
C SER A 16 -40.25 55.12 27.01
N GLU A 17 -40.78 56.33 27.10
CA GLU A 17 -40.06 57.58 26.83
C GLU A 17 -39.42 58.16 28.11
N GLY A 18 -39.62 57.51 29.26
CA GLY A 18 -39.15 57.98 30.56
C GLY A 18 -40.09 58.99 31.23
N ASN A 19 -41.27 59.25 30.65
CA ASN A 19 -42.23 60.16 31.28
C ASN A 19 -42.92 59.44 32.44
N VAL A 20 -42.96 60.09 33.60
CA VAL A 20 -43.67 59.58 34.79
C VAL A 20 -45.15 59.41 34.48
N LEU A 21 -45.74 58.30 34.92
CA LEU A 21 -47.18 58.03 34.86
C LEU A 21 -47.95 58.80 35.94
N ALA A 22 -47.77 60.13 35.97
CA ALA A 22 -48.36 61.02 36.95
C ALA A 22 -49.90 60.94 36.91
N ASN A 23 -50.52 60.68 38.06
CA ASN A 23 -51.97 60.48 38.23
C ASN A 23 -52.55 59.37 37.33
N GLY A 24 -51.70 58.44 36.87
CA GLY A 24 -52.10 57.24 36.14
C GLY A 24 -52.65 56.16 37.07
N TYR A 25 -52.71 54.93 36.57
CA TYR A 25 -53.11 53.78 37.36
C TYR A 25 -52.52 52.48 36.83
N LEU A 26 -52.46 51.46 37.68
CA LEU A 26 -52.14 50.09 37.31
C LEU A 26 -53.42 49.25 37.31
N LYS A 27 -53.61 48.42 36.29
CA LYS A 27 -54.61 47.34 36.32
C LYS A 27 -53.90 46.04 36.64
N MET A 28 -54.33 45.38 37.70
CA MET A 28 -53.77 44.12 38.17
C MET A 28 -54.82 43.02 38.10
N ARG A 29 -54.44 41.86 37.55
CA ARG A 29 -55.31 40.67 37.52
C ARG A 29 -54.51 39.42 37.86
N LEU A 30 -54.96 38.65 38.83
CA LEU A 30 -54.28 37.41 39.24
C LEU A 30 -54.38 36.35 38.11
N ASN A 31 -53.37 35.49 37.97
CA ASN A 31 -53.31 34.52 36.88
C ASN A 31 -54.18 33.26 37.10
N GLN A 32 -54.46 32.92 38.36
CA GLN A 32 -55.22 31.74 38.76
C GLN A 32 -55.97 32.00 40.08
N ASP A 33 -57.08 31.30 40.31
CA ASP A 33 -57.76 31.37 41.59
C ASP A 33 -56.83 30.89 42.71
N GLY A 34 -56.92 31.50 43.89
CA GLY A 34 -56.08 31.17 45.03
C GLY A 34 -56.84 31.16 46.34
N LEU A 35 -56.39 30.35 47.29
CA LEU A 35 -56.82 30.33 48.68
C LEU A 35 -55.75 31.02 49.52
N VAL A 36 -56.13 32.02 50.30
CA VAL A 36 -55.25 32.71 51.26
C VAL A 36 -55.32 32.08 52.65
N ASN A 37 -56.39 31.34 52.93
CA ASN A 37 -56.56 30.45 54.08
C ASN A 37 -57.65 29.43 53.75
N THR A 38 -58.06 28.60 54.73
CA THR A 38 -59.07 27.54 54.53
C THR A 38 -60.45 28.04 54.10
N ASN A 39 -60.77 29.31 54.33
CA ASN A 39 -62.13 29.84 54.18
C ASN A 39 -62.24 31.00 53.18
N ASN A 40 -61.11 31.52 52.68
CA ASN A 40 -61.07 32.71 51.83
C ASN A 40 -60.45 32.38 50.48
N GLN A 41 -61.27 32.49 49.43
CA GLN A 41 -60.87 32.37 48.04
C GLN A 41 -60.68 33.74 47.39
N VAL A 42 -59.70 33.84 46.50
CA VAL A 42 -59.36 35.00 45.69
C VAL A 42 -59.53 34.59 44.23
N CYS A 43 -60.44 35.24 43.51
CA CYS A 43 -60.74 34.91 42.12
C CYS A 43 -59.80 35.63 41.16
N ALA A 44 -59.21 34.92 40.20
CA ALA A 44 -58.28 35.48 39.22
C ALA A 44 -58.93 36.37 38.15
N GLY A 45 -60.24 36.25 37.95
CA GLY A 45 -60.96 37.04 36.95
C GLY A 45 -61.15 38.52 37.31
N ILE A 46 -60.85 38.93 38.54
CA ILE A 46 -61.14 40.28 39.03
C ILE A 46 -59.96 41.22 38.73
N GLU A 47 -60.26 42.30 38.02
CA GLU A 47 -59.30 43.38 37.76
C GLU A 47 -59.34 44.40 38.92
N ILE A 48 -58.17 44.68 39.48
CA ILE A 48 -57.98 45.64 40.56
C ILE A 48 -57.28 46.87 39.98
N THR A 49 -57.79 48.06 40.29
CA THR A 49 -57.15 49.33 39.89
C THR A 49 -56.37 49.90 41.06
N ILE A 50 -55.08 50.18 40.85
CA ILE A 50 -54.19 50.83 41.80
C ILE A 50 -53.84 52.22 41.26
N ASN A 51 -54.37 53.25 41.87
CA ASN A 51 -54.16 54.64 41.46
C ASN A 51 -52.73 55.09 41.80
N LEU A 52 -52.12 55.84 40.90
CA LEU A 52 -50.81 56.45 41.10
C LEU A 52 -50.98 57.92 41.51
N ASP A 53 -50.00 58.45 42.23
CA ASP A 53 -49.90 59.86 42.57
C ASP A 53 -49.22 60.67 41.44
N SER A 54 -49.03 61.97 41.67
CA SER A 54 -48.37 62.88 40.71
C SER A 54 -46.91 62.52 40.38
N SER A 55 -46.26 61.68 41.19
CA SER A 55 -44.89 61.18 40.97
C SER A 55 -44.85 59.77 40.40
N GLY A 56 -46.00 59.19 40.02
CA GLY A 56 -46.07 57.83 39.48
C GLY A 56 -45.82 56.75 40.54
N ASN A 57 -45.92 57.09 41.84
CA ASN A 57 -45.92 56.12 42.93
C ASN A 57 -47.35 55.65 43.22
N VAL A 58 -47.51 54.48 43.82
CA VAL A 58 -48.81 54.04 44.35
C VAL A 58 -49.31 55.06 45.38
N ASN A 59 -50.52 55.59 45.16
CA ASN A 59 -51.10 56.58 46.05
C ASN A 59 -51.30 55.99 47.46
N ALA A 60 -50.73 56.66 48.46
CA ALA A 60 -50.72 56.23 49.85
C ALA A 60 -52.05 56.48 50.59
N SER A 61 -52.91 57.38 50.08
CA SER A 61 -54.18 57.72 50.71
C SER A 61 -55.33 57.85 49.70
N PRO A 62 -56.37 56.99 49.78
CA PRO A 62 -56.49 55.86 50.71
C PRO A 62 -55.45 54.77 50.43
N ALA A 63 -55.07 54.00 51.45
CA ALA A 63 -54.16 52.87 51.28
C ALA A 63 -54.75 51.82 50.31
N GLN A 64 -53.92 51.34 49.39
CA GLN A 64 -54.32 50.38 48.35
C GLN A 64 -53.59 49.06 48.55
N SER A 65 -54.33 47.96 48.63
CA SER A 65 -53.79 46.66 49.02
C SER A 65 -54.31 45.52 48.16
N VAL A 66 -53.46 44.51 47.94
CA VAL A 66 -53.80 43.28 47.19
C VAL A 66 -53.41 42.04 47.99
N TRP A 67 -53.89 40.86 47.59
CA TRP A 67 -53.45 39.61 48.21
C TRP A 67 -52.04 39.26 47.75
N ALA A 68 -51.12 38.99 48.67
CA ALA A 68 -49.76 38.62 48.30
C ALA A 68 -49.69 37.17 47.79
N ASN A 69 -48.84 36.95 46.79
CA ASN A 69 -48.71 35.69 46.07
C ASN A 69 -48.07 34.57 46.91
N ASP A 70 -47.22 34.92 47.87
CA ASP A 70 -46.53 34.02 48.79
C ASP A 70 -47.43 33.41 49.88
N VAL A 71 -48.61 34.00 50.11
CA VAL A 71 -49.62 33.47 51.04
C VAL A 71 -50.78 32.78 50.33
N MET A 72 -50.74 32.67 48.99
CA MET A 72 -51.77 32.04 48.18
C MET A 72 -51.42 30.58 47.82
N THR A 73 -52.44 29.73 47.80
CA THR A 73 -52.37 28.34 47.31
C THR A 73 -53.41 28.13 46.20
N PRO A 74 -53.09 27.48 45.06
CA PRO A 74 -51.80 26.91 44.71
C PRO A 74 -50.70 27.99 44.54
N VAL A 75 -49.46 27.58 44.82
CA VAL A 75 -48.25 28.41 44.63
C VAL A 75 -48.07 28.82 43.16
N ASN A 76 -47.08 29.66 42.85
CA ASN A 76 -46.82 30.22 41.51
C ASN A 76 -47.92 31.15 41.00
N SER A 77 -48.66 31.77 41.93
CA SER A 77 -49.57 32.85 41.56
C SER A 77 -48.76 34.12 41.25
N PHE A 78 -49.28 34.94 40.32
CA PHE A 78 -48.74 36.24 39.96
C PHE A 78 -49.85 37.14 39.41
N TYR A 79 -49.63 38.46 39.49
CA TYR A 79 -50.50 39.44 38.85
C TYR A 79 -49.99 39.79 37.46
N LYS A 80 -50.90 39.81 36.48
CA LYS A 80 -50.70 40.50 35.20
C LYS A 80 -50.99 41.98 35.43
N VAL A 81 -49.97 42.81 35.29
CA VAL A 81 -50.01 44.24 35.59
C VAL A 81 -49.81 45.06 34.32
N THR A 82 -50.73 45.96 34.02
CA THR A 82 -50.64 46.92 32.91
C THR A 82 -50.68 48.34 33.48
N GLY A 83 -49.71 49.17 33.10
CA GLY A 83 -49.65 50.58 33.51
C GLY A 83 -50.38 51.48 32.52
N TYR A 84 -51.17 52.42 33.02
CA TYR A 84 -51.94 53.37 32.22
C TYR A 84 -51.63 54.81 32.61
N LYS A 85 -51.62 55.70 31.60
CA LYS A 85 -51.60 57.15 31.78
C LYS A 85 -52.94 57.63 32.36
N GLN A 86 -52.98 58.86 32.89
CA GLN A 86 -54.19 59.47 33.46
C GLN A 86 -55.38 59.51 32.49
N ASN A 87 -55.12 59.64 31.19
CA ASN A 87 -56.15 59.63 30.13
C ASN A 87 -56.66 58.23 29.76
N GLY A 88 -56.16 57.17 30.40
CA GLY A 88 -56.52 55.77 30.12
C GLY A 88 -55.76 55.11 28.97
N GLN A 89 -54.74 55.75 28.40
CA GLN A 89 -53.85 55.12 27.42
C GLN A 89 -52.89 54.14 28.11
N SER A 90 -52.74 52.93 27.58
CA SER A 90 -51.75 51.95 28.06
C SER A 90 -50.33 52.47 27.82
N ALA A 91 -49.49 52.45 28.84
CA ALA A 91 -48.09 52.86 28.79
C ALA A 91 -47.15 51.65 28.58
N TRP A 92 -47.45 50.52 29.22
CA TRP A 92 -46.68 49.27 29.11
C TRP A 92 -47.49 48.09 29.68
N GLY A 93 -47.00 46.87 29.44
CA GLY A 93 -47.59 45.63 29.93
C GLY A 93 -48.58 44.99 28.95
N PRO A 94 -49.24 43.88 29.35
CA PRO A 94 -49.21 43.30 30.70
C PRO A 94 -47.86 42.64 31.03
N ASN A 95 -47.33 42.91 32.22
CA ASN A 95 -46.15 42.25 32.79
C ASN A 95 -46.57 41.33 33.93
N ASN A 96 -45.95 40.16 34.06
CA ASN A 96 -46.18 39.28 35.19
C ASN A 96 -45.38 39.79 36.39
N GLN A 97 -46.04 40.03 37.52
CA GLN A 97 -45.44 40.56 38.74
C GLN A 97 -45.90 39.78 39.97
N GLN A 98 -45.00 39.57 40.91
CA GLN A 98 -45.34 39.03 42.23
C GLN A 98 -45.37 40.15 43.28
N VAL A 99 -46.36 40.06 44.17
CA VAL A 99 -46.44 40.81 45.41
C VAL A 99 -46.15 39.83 46.53
N THR A 100 -45.15 40.09 47.35
CA THR A 100 -44.85 39.27 48.53
C THR A 100 -45.31 39.99 49.79
N SER A 101 -45.73 39.24 50.80
CA SER A 101 -46.25 39.79 52.05
C SER A 101 -45.16 40.30 53.00
N GLY A 102 -43.88 40.07 52.66
CA GLY A 102 -42.75 40.28 53.56
C GLY A 102 -42.67 39.23 54.69
N GLY A 103 -43.40 38.11 54.58
CA GLY A 103 -43.40 37.01 55.55
C GLY A 103 -44.80 36.50 55.85
N THR A 104 -45.38 36.92 56.98
CA THR A 104 -46.72 36.49 57.42
C THR A 104 -47.77 37.56 57.11
N GLY A 105 -48.27 37.59 55.87
CA GLY A 105 -49.54 38.21 55.43
C GLY A 105 -49.98 39.50 56.14
N GLY A 106 -49.70 40.67 55.55
CA GLY A 106 -50.19 41.96 56.07
C GLY A 106 -49.19 43.12 56.07
N GLY A 107 -48.05 42.98 55.41
CA GLY A 107 -47.03 44.02 55.32
C GLY A 107 -47.29 45.07 54.23
N THR A 108 -46.26 45.89 54.01
CA THR A 108 -46.12 46.77 52.86
C THR A 108 -45.22 46.13 51.82
N PHE A 109 -45.56 46.27 50.54
CA PHE A 109 -44.73 45.86 49.42
C PHE A 109 -44.40 47.07 48.54
N ASP A 110 -43.11 47.37 48.42
CA ASP A 110 -42.63 48.46 47.56
C ASP A 110 -42.58 48.01 46.10
N THR A 111 -43.53 48.54 45.32
CA THR A 111 -43.65 48.25 43.89
C THR A 111 -42.51 48.83 43.05
N GLY A 112 -41.69 49.74 43.58
CA GLY A 112 -40.46 50.23 42.93
C GLY A 112 -39.37 49.15 42.84
N THR A 113 -39.52 48.05 43.57
CA THR A 113 -38.62 46.88 43.48
C THR A 113 -38.97 45.93 42.32
N TRP A 114 -40.09 46.16 41.62
CA TRP A 114 -40.47 45.33 40.50
C TRP A 114 -39.50 45.47 39.33
N VAL A 115 -38.99 44.32 38.88
CA VAL A 115 -38.34 44.17 37.57
C VAL A 115 -39.36 43.53 36.63
N PRO A 116 -39.63 44.11 35.44
CA PRO A 116 -40.61 43.56 34.51
C PRO A 116 -40.43 42.05 34.25
N ASN A 117 -41.52 41.29 34.41
CA ASN A 117 -41.59 39.84 34.18
C ASN A 117 -40.69 38.98 35.09
N GLN A 118 -40.19 39.53 36.19
CA GLN A 118 -39.45 38.75 37.18
C GLN A 118 -40.40 38.14 38.22
N ILE A 119 -40.56 36.82 38.16
CA ILE A 119 -41.30 36.02 39.15
C ILE A 119 -40.25 35.34 40.03
N THR A 120 -40.04 35.86 41.24
CA THR A 120 -38.93 35.44 42.12
C THR A 120 -39.21 34.16 42.88
N ASN A 121 -40.48 33.79 43.07
CA ASN A 121 -40.88 32.57 43.76
C ASN A 121 -41.63 31.65 42.80
N TRP A 122 -40.88 30.90 41.98
CA TRP A 122 -41.36 29.67 41.35
C TRP A 122 -41.08 28.49 42.28
N THR A 123 -42.07 27.62 42.46
CA THR A 123 -41.97 26.38 43.21
C THR A 123 -42.49 25.24 42.33
N PRO A 124 -41.62 24.29 41.93
CA PRO A 124 -40.19 24.25 42.23
C PRO A 124 -39.44 25.43 41.59
N PRO A 125 -38.32 25.88 42.19
CA PRO A 125 -37.50 26.93 41.60
C PRO A 125 -37.13 26.57 40.16
N LEU A 126 -37.02 27.57 39.29
CA LEU A 126 -36.56 27.38 37.92
C LEU A 126 -35.27 26.56 37.95
N GLN A 127 -35.33 25.33 37.44
CA GLN A 127 -34.15 24.48 37.38
C GLN A 127 -33.27 25.00 36.24
N PRO A 128 -32.02 25.40 36.51
CA PRO A 128 -31.10 25.76 35.44
C PRO A 128 -30.95 24.59 34.48
N LEU A 129 -30.89 24.88 33.18
CA LEU A 129 -30.47 23.87 32.22
C LEU A 129 -29.02 23.50 32.55
N ILE A 130 -28.79 22.25 32.94
CA ILE A 130 -27.46 21.71 33.16
C ILE A 130 -27.03 21.04 31.85
N LEU A 131 -25.92 21.51 31.28
CA LEU A 131 -25.27 20.96 30.11
C LEU A 131 -24.16 20.01 30.54
N GLU A 132 -24.22 18.78 30.03
CA GLU A 132 -23.25 17.72 30.30
C GLU A 132 -22.65 17.22 28.99
N THR A 133 -21.36 16.87 29.04
CA THR A 133 -20.67 16.17 27.95
C THR A 133 -20.22 14.82 28.48
N ASN A 134 -20.74 13.74 27.90
CA ASN A 134 -20.48 12.36 28.36
C ASN A 134 -20.75 12.18 29.85
N GLU A 135 -21.92 12.62 30.31
CA GLU A 135 -22.38 12.48 31.71
C GLU A 135 -21.53 13.28 32.73
N VAL A 136 -20.73 14.24 32.26
CA VAL A 136 -19.96 15.16 33.11
C VAL A 136 -20.42 16.58 32.88
N GLN A 137 -20.75 17.31 33.94
CA GLN A 137 -21.13 18.72 33.87
C GLN A 137 -20.02 19.54 33.20
N ASN A 138 -20.41 20.35 32.21
CA ASN A 138 -19.49 21.28 31.57
C ASN A 138 -18.93 22.25 32.62
N GLY A 139 -17.62 22.52 32.54
CA GLY A 139 -16.92 23.41 33.49
C GLY A 139 -17.46 24.85 33.50
N SER A 140 -18.13 25.28 32.42
CA SER A 140 -18.94 26.49 32.38
C SER A 140 -20.34 26.16 31.85
N GLN A 141 -21.36 26.48 32.64
CA GLN A 141 -22.77 26.33 32.26
C GLN A 141 -23.31 27.56 31.50
N PHE A 142 -22.50 28.62 31.39
CA PHE A 142 -22.86 29.87 30.71
C PHE A 142 -22.18 30.04 29.35
N LEU A 143 -21.16 29.21 29.04
CA LEU A 143 -20.31 29.34 27.86
C LEU A 143 -20.11 27.97 27.19
N LEU A 144 -21.17 27.39 26.63
CA LEU A 144 -21.00 26.30 25.68
C LEU A 144 -20.74 26.90 24.30
N ASP A 145 -19.52 26.76 23.82
CA ASP A 145 -19.09 27.23 22.51
C ASP A 145 -18.56 26.06 21.69
N LEU A 146 -19.39 25.56 20.76
CA LEU A 146 -19.04 24.42 19.91
C LEU A 146 -18.44 24.91 18.59
N HIS A 147 -17.12 24.78 18.45
CA HIS A 147 -16.40 25.08 17.22
C HIS A 147 -16.17 23.82 16.40
N ALA A 148 -16.48 23.88 15.11
CA ALA A 148 -16.13 22.81 14.19
C ALA A 148 -14.60 22.75 14.02
N GLY A 149 -14.01 21.59 14.35
CA GLY A 149 -12.60 21.33 14.06
C GLY A 149 -12.34 21.08 12.57
N GLN A 150 -11.08 20.78 12.23
CA GLN A 150 -10.73 20.39 10.86
C GLN A 150 -11.50 19.13 10.44
N ASN A 151 -12.04 19.13 9.22
CA ASN A 151 -12.84 18.04 8.65
C ASN A 151 -14.15 17.70 9.39
N ILE A 152 -14.67 18.61 10.21
CA ILE A 152 -15.98 18.49 10.83
C ILE A 152 -16.87 19.63 10.36
N THR A 153 -18.16 19.37 10.20
CA THR A 153 -19.20 20.40 10.06
C THR A 153 -20.19 20.25 11.19
N LEU A 154 -20.50 21.37 11.85
CA LEU A 154 -21.57 21.50 12.82
C LEU A 154 -22.69 22.29 12.16
N THR A 155 -23.86 21.69 12.03
CA THR A 155 -25.05 22.35 11.47
C THR A 155 -26.10 22.46 12.57
N ASP A 156 -26.45 23.70 12.95
CA ASP A 156 -27.64 23.94 13.76
C ASP A 156 -28.89 23.72 12.89
N ASN A 157 -29.74 22.78 13.30
CA ASN A 157 -31.00 22.49 12.61
C ASN A 157 -32.20 23.19 13.27
N GLY A 158 -31.96 24.04 14.28
CA GLY A 158 -32.98 24.61 15.13
C GLY A 158 -33.54 23.60 16.15
N SER A 159 -34.45 24.08 17.00
CA SER A 159 -35.15 23.26 18.02
C SER A 159 -34.22 22.49 18.97
N GLY A 160 -33.00 22.99 19.18
CA GLY A 160 -32.00 22.36 20.04
C GLY A 160 -31.29 21.15 19.42
N ARG A 161 -31.34 20.95 18.10
CA ARG A 161 -30.66 19.84 17.42
C ARG A 161 -29.47 20.33 16.59
N VAL A 162 -28.29 19.81 16.89
CA VAL A 162 -27.07 20.01 16.08
C VAL A 162 -26.72 18.71 15.35
N THR A 163 -26.45 18.80 14.05
CA THR A 163 -25.88 17.69 13.27
C THR A 163 -24.37 17.82 13.26
N VAL A 164 -23.67 16.75 13.62
CA VAL A 164 -22.21 16.64 13.53
C VAL A 164 -21.87 15.71 12.38
N ALA A 165 -21.16 16.21 11.37
CA ALA A 165 -20.77 15.43 10.19
C ALA A 165 -19.26 15.54 9.92
N THR A 166 -18.68 14.47 9.37
CA THR A 166 -17.32 14.53 8.82
C THR A 166 -17.35 15.09 7.40
N THR A 167 -16.42 15.98 7.09
CA THR A 167 -16.13 16.46 5.73
C THR A 167 -14.82 15.90 5.19
N ALA A 168 -14.17 15.00 5.93
CA ALA A 168 -12.97 14.34 5.44
C ALA A 168 -13.32 13.58 4.15
N PRO A 169 -12.62 13.84 3.03
CA PRO A 169 -12.80 13.04 1.84
C PRO A 169 -12.44 11.59 2.17
N ALA A 170 -13.24 10.65 1.66
CA ALA A 170 -12.93 9.23 1.77
C ALA A 170 -11.55 8.95 1.15
N LEU A 171 -10.77 8.05 1.75
CA LEU A 171 -9.49 7.61 1.19
C LEU A 171 -9.72 7.07 -0.22
N ALA A 172 -9.10 7.72 -1.22
CA ALA A 172 -9.16 7.27 -2.60
C ALA A 172 -7.92 6.40 -2.91
N LEU A 173 -8.13 5.10 -3.03
CA LEU A 173 -7.13 4.13 -3.47
C LEU A 173 -7.03 4.19 -5.00
N GLN A 174 -5.82 4.41 -5.51
CA GLN A 174 -5.55 4.52 -6.94
C GLN A 174 -4.64 3.39 -7.40
N THR A 175 -4.84 2.92 -8.62
CA THR A 175 -3.90 2.03 -9.33
C THR A 175 -3.38 2.78 -10.54
N ASN A 176 -2.07 2.95 -10.65
CA ASN A 176 -1.43 3.73 -11.72
C ASN A 176 -2.07 5.13 -11.86
N GLU A 177 -2.15 5.85 -10.74
CA GLU A 177 -2.67 7.23 -10.67
C GLU A 177 -4.15 7.38 -11.07
N THR A 178 -4.87 6.26 -11.21
CA THR A 178 -6.30 6.24 -11.54
C THR A 178 -7.11 5.71 -10.35
N PRO A 179 -8.14 6.42 -9.87
CA PRO A 179 -9.02 5.90 -8.81
C PRO A 179 -9.61 4.54 -9.16
N ASN A 180 -9.51 3.59 -8.24
CA ASN A 180 -10.16 2.30 -8.41
C ASN A 180 -11.68 2.49 -8.50
N GLY A 181 -12.32 1.80 -9.45
CA GLY A 181 -13.74 1.98 -9.77
C GLY A 181 -14.71 1.63 -8.63
N SER A 182 -14.26 0.84 -7.66
CA SER A 182 -14.96 0.62 -6.39
C SER A 182 -13.99 0.71 -5.22
N GLN A 183 -14.18 1.72 -4.36
CA GLN A 183 -13.38 1.93 -3.15
C GLN A 183 -13.83 1.06 -1.98
N SER A 184 -15.08 0.57 -2.01
CA SER A 184 -15.64 -0.30 -0.96
C SER A 184 -15.39 -1.79 -1.21
N LEU A 185 -14.99 -2.16 -2.44
CA LEU A 185 -14.81 -3.56 -2.86
C LEU A 185 -13.39 -3.87 -3.35
N LEU A 186 -12.41 -2.98 -3.13
CA LEU A 186 -11.04 -3.27 -3.52
C LEU A 186 -10.50 -4.42 -2.66
N ASP A 187 -10.32 -5.57 -3.30
CA ASP A 187 -9.72 -6.75 -2.71
C ASP A 187 -8.39 -7.04 -3.42
N LEU A 188 -7.29 -6.92 -2.69
CA LEU A 188 -5.97 -7.23 -3.20
C LEU A 188 -5.67 -8.71 -2.93
N HIS A 189 -5.95 -9.54 -3.94
CA HIS A 189 -5.62 -10.95 -3.89
C HIS A 189 -4.19 -11.21 -4.37
N ALA A 190 -3.42 -11.91 -3.54
CA ALA A 190 -2.11 -12.41 -3.89
C ALA A 190 -2.20 -13.40 -5.06
N GLY A 191 -1.51 -13.11 -6.17
CA GLY A 191 -1.33 -14.06 -7.27
C GLY A 191 -0.29 -15.15 -6.93
N SER A 192 -0.13 -16.15 -7.80
CA SER A 192 0.75 -17.31 -7.55
C SER A 192 2.23 -16.98 -7.31
N ASN A 193 2.70 -15.81 -7.76
CA ASN A 193 4.10 -15.38 -7.66
C ASN A 193 4.31 -14.19 -6.72
N VAL A 194 3.27 -13.76 -6.01
CA VAL A 194 3.31 -12.59 -5.12
C VAL A 194 2.75 -13.00 -3.78
N THR A 195 3.44 -12.66 -2.70
CA THR A 195 2.87 -12.67 -1.36
C THR A 195 2.49 -11.24 -0.98
N LEU A 196 1.27 -11.11 -0.46
CA LEU A 196 0.79 -9.92 0.21
C LEU A 196 0.77 -10.24 1.69
N THR A 197 1.50 -9.48 2.50
CA THR A 197 1.53 -9.64 3.96
C THR A 197 1.04 -8.36 4.61
N ASP A 198 -0.07 -8.45 5.34
CA ASP A 198 -0.50 -7.38 6.24
C ASP A 198 0.44 -7.31 7.44
N ASN A 199 1.07 -6.16 7.65
CA ASN A 199 1.95 -5.91 8.80
C ASN A 199 1.23 -5.13 9.91
N GLY A 200 -0.09 -4.90 9.78
CA GLY A 200 -0.86 -4.01 10.64
C GLY A 200 -0.57 -2.52 10.38
N SER A 201 -1.30 -1.65 11.08
CA SER A 201 -1.18 -0.17 11.01
C SER A 201 -1.23 0.40 9.58
N GLY A 202 -1.97 -0.25 8.67
CA GLY A 202 -2.12 0.19 7.29
C GLY A 202 -0.93 -0.09 6.37
N ARG A 203 0.01 -0.96 6.76
CA ARG A 203 1.17 -1.33 5.94
C ARG A 203 1.04 -2.74 5.34
N VAL A 204 1.13 -2.85 4.02
CA VAL A 204 1.19 -4.12 3.29
C VAL A 204 2.59 -4.30 2.69
N THR A 205 3.20 -5.46 2.92
CA THR A 205 4.43 -5.88 2.21
C THR A 205 4.01 -6.65 0.97
N ILE A 206 4.47 -6.19 -0.19
CA ILE A 206 4.35 -6.90 -1.46
C ILE A 206 5.71 -7.52 -1.75
N ALA A 207 5.79 -8.84 -1.72
CA ALA A 207 7.01 -9.56 -2.07
C ALA A 207 6.73 -10.48 -3.26
N SER A 208 7.69 -10.58 -4.18
CA SER A 208 7.69 -11.71 -5.10
C SER A 208 8.02 -12.96 -4.29
N VAL A 209 7.23 -14.01 -4.41
CA VAL A 209 7.70 -15.33 -4.02
C VAL A 209 8.79 -15.65 -5.02
N ALA A 210 10.05 -15.62 -4.59
CA ALA A 210 11.13 -16.19 -5.36
C ALA A 210 10.74 -17.66 -5.55
N THR A 211 10.25 -18.01 -6.73
CA THR A 211 10.33 -19.40 -7.18
C THR A 211 11.80 -19.77 -7.00
N PRO A 212 12.16 -20.83 -6.26
CA PRO A 212 13.55 -21.19 -6.06
C PRO A 212 14.21 -21.25 -7.43
N GLY A 213 14.95 -20.21 -7.74
CA GLY A 213 15.70 -20.10 -8.97
C GLY A 213 16.80 -21.11 -8.80
N THR A 214 16.59 -22.32 -9.31
CA THR A 214 17.70 -22.99 -9.97
C THR A 214 18.31 -21.95 -10.91
N PRO A 215 19.65 -21.74 -10.90
CA PRO A 215 20.26 -20.89 -11.90
C PRO A 215 19.73 -21.39 -13.24
N LEU A 216 19.03 -20.55 -14.01
CA LEU A 216 18.66 -20.93 -15.36
C LEU A 216 19.96 -21.10 -16.15
N PRO A 217 20.37 -22.32 -16.58
CA PRO A 217 20.95 -22.35 -17.90
C PRO A 217 19.81 -21.92 -18.82
N SER A 218 19.96 -20.81 -19.55
CA SER A 218 18.94 -20.39 -20.51
C SER A 218 18.47 -21.61 -21.30
N SER A 219 17.17 -21.77 -21.47
CA SER A 219 16.49 -22.83 -22.22
C SER A 219 16.90 -22.97 -23.70
N ALA A 220 18.00 -22.32 -24.12
CA ALA A 220 18.81 -22.70 -25.26
C ALA A 220 19.54 -24.03 -24.99
N ARG A 221 18.77 -25.12 -25.03
CA ARG A 221 19.19 -26.49 -25.40
C ARG A 221 20.61 -26.89 -24.97
N TRP A 222 20.72 -27.43 -23.77
CA TRP A 222 21.73 -28.44 -23.46
C TRP A 222 21.42 -29.70 -24.27
N GLY A 223 21.85 -29.70 -25.54
CA GLY A 223 21.67 -30.80 -26.49
C GLY A 223 22.89 -31.71 -26.53
N MET A 224 23.39 -32.15 -25.37
CA MET A 224 24.27 -33.29 -25.30
C MET A 224 23.46 -34.45 -24.71
N TRP A 225 23.00 -35.32 -25.64
CA TRP A 225 22.63 -36.74 -25.44
C TRP A 225 21.23 -37.09 -24.94
N ALA A 226 20.28 -37.13 -25.89
CA ALA A 226 19.10 -38.00 -25.79
C ALA A 226 19.02 -38.91 -27.01
N ALA A 227 19.77 -40.01 -27.00
CA ALA A 227 19.21 -41.35 -27.29
C ALA A 227 20.28 -42.40 -27.00
N GLN A 228 19.81 -43.54 -26.52
CA GLN A 228 20.57 -44.77 -26.45
C GLN A 228 21.31 -45.05 -27.76
N ALA A 229 22.56 -45.51 -27.62
CA ALA A 229 23.43 -46.10 -28.64
C ALA A 229 24.29 -45.15 -29.52
N ILE A 230 25.49 -45.68 -29.83
CA ILE A 230 26.45 -45.30 -30.88
C ILE A 230 27.62 -44.38 -30.44
N PHE A 231 28.41 -44.85 -29.48
CA PHE A 231 29.88 -44.75 -29.60
C PHE A 231 30.37 -46.07 -30.19
N GLN A 232 30.51 -46.18 -31.51
CA GLN A 232 31.17 -47.33 -32.15
C GLN A 232 32.52 -46.88 -32.71
N GLY A 233 33.56 -47.10 -31.92
CA GLY A 233 34.96 -46.90 -32.25
C GLY A 233 35.78 -47.34 -31.03
N GLY A 234 36.81 -48.17 -31.24
CA GLY A 234 37.45 -48.99 -30.20
C GLY A 234 37.68 -48.29 -28.86
N SER A 235 37.30 -48.97 -27.77
CA SER A 235 37.47 -48.52 -26.37
C SER A 235 36.87 -47.14 -26.04
N ALA A 236 35.87 -46.67 -26.79
CA ALA A 236 35.13 -45.46 -26.43
C ALA A 236 34.07 -45.75 -25.35
N PRO A 237 33.94 -44.88 -24.33
CA PRO A 237 33.07 -45.10 -23.18
C PRO A 237 31.58 -45.04 -23.51
N SER A 238 30.81 -45.83 -22.76
CA SER A 238 29.35 -45.79 -22.68
C SER A 238 28.86 -44.39 -22.28
N GLY A 239 27.75 -43.97 -22.87
CA GLY A 239 27.19 -42.63 -22.69
C GLY A 239 27.01 -42.19 -21.24
N PHE A 240 27.10 -40.88 -21.06
CA PHE A 240 27.01 -40.19 -19.78
C PHE A 240 25.68 -39.41 -19.72
N PHE A 241 25.01 -39.34 -18.56
CA PHE A 241 23.79 -38.55 -18.35
C PHE A 241 23.99 -37.43 -17.31
N TYR A 242 23.70 -36.18 -17.68
CA TYR A 242 23.47 -35.08 -16.73
C TYR A 242 21.97 -35.00 -16.46
N GLN A 243 21.53 -35.39 -15.26
CA GLN A 243 20.20 -35.06 -14.73
C GLN A 243 20.37 -34.45 -13.34
N ASN A 244 19.77 -33.28 -13.12
CA ASN A 244 19.66 -32.66 -11.79
C ASN A 244 21.02 -32.53 -11.06
N ASP A 245 22.03 -31.98 -11.74
CA ASP A 245 23.40 -31.82 -11.23
C ASP A 245 24.08 -33.13 -10.76
N ASN A 246 23.52 -34.28 -11.14
CA ASN A 246 24.06 -35.58 -10.78
C ASN A 246 24.56 -36.30 -12.04
N THR A 247 25.85 -36.59 -12.05
CA THR A 247 26.49 -37.39 -13.11
C THR A 247 26.23 -38.86 -12.83
N SER A 248 25.42 -39.52 -13.67
CA SER A 248 25.32 -40.98 -13.64
C SER A 248 26.14 -41.58 -14.78
N PHE A 249 27.10 -42.43 -14.41
CA PHE A 249 27.96 -43.14 -15.35
C PHE A 249 27.33 -44.51 -15.65
N LEU A 250 27.14 -44.84 -16.93
CA LEU A 250 27.04 -46.23 -17.35
C LEU A 250 28.47 -46.81 -17.26
N THR A 251 28.68 -47.71 -16.31
CA THR A 251 29.95 -48.37 -15.98
C THR A 251 30.75 -48.76 -17.23
N GLY A 252 32.03 -48.35 -17.31
CA GLY A 252 32.97 -48.89 -18.31
C GLY A 252 34.06 -47.99 -18.90
N GLY A 253 34.33 -46.78 -18.39
CA GLY A 253 35.42 -45.92 -18.90
C GLY A 253 36.07 -45.08 -17.81
N GLY A 254 37.40 -44.93 -17.86
CA GLY A 254 38.22 -44.27 -16.84
C GLY A 254 38.06 -42.75 -16.76
N PHE A 255 36.89 -42.28 -16.34
CA PHE A 255 36.66 -40.88 -15.99
C PHE A 255 36.96 -40.67 -14.50
N SER A 256 37.67 -39.59 -14.17
CA SER A 256 37.88 -39.14 -12.79
C SER A 256 36.98 -37.94 -12.51
N ASN A 257 36.27 -38.01 -11.37
CA ASN A 257 35.20 -37.13 -10.93
C ASN A 257 35.51 -35.62 -11.03
N LEU A 258 34.42 -34.84 -11.10
CA LEU A 258 34.29 -33.42 -10.76
C LEU A 258 35.24 -33.04 -9.61
N CYS A 259 36.45 -32.61 -9.95
CA CYS A 259 37.37 -32.01 -8.98
C CYS A 259 37.23 -30.49 -9.13
N ALA A 260 37.44 -29.73 -8.05
CA ALA A 260 37.57 -28.29 -8.16
C ALA A 260 38.90 -27.97 -8.86
N ALA A 261 38.86 -27.57 -10.13
CA ALA A 261 40.04 -27.07 -10.83
C ALA A 261 40.15 -25.57 -10.57
N PRO A 262 41.36 -25.07 -10.28
CA PRO A 262 41.63 -23.64 -10.31
C PRO A 262 41.23 -23.06 -11.68
N GLY A 263 40.26 -22.14 -11.70
CA GLY A 263 39.88 -21.40 -12.92
C GLY A 263 38.58 -21.81 -13.62
N SER A 264 37.83 -22.81 -13.12
CA SER A 264 36.45 -23.01 -13.55
C SER A 264 35.56 -21.86 -13.01
N SER A 265 34.68 -21.34 -13.86
CA SER A 265 33.76 -20.26 -13.51
C SER A 265 32.63 -20.70 -12.55
N ASN A 266 32.25 -21.97 -12.58
CA ASN A 266 31.15 -22.53 -11.78
C ASN A 266 31.56 -23.67 -10.84
N GLY A 267 32.85 -24.06 -10.83
CA GLY A 267 33.39 -25.14 -10.02
C GLY A 267 33.09 -26.56 -10.53
N ALA A 268 32.47 -26.70 -11.70
CA ALA A 268 32.07 -27.98 -12.28
C ALA A 268 32.55 -28.14 -13.73
N TYR A 269 33.28 -29.22 -14.01
CA TYR A 269 33.67 -29.61 -15.36
C TYR A 269 33.76 -31.13 -15.50
N CYS A 270 33.72 -31.59 -16.75
CA CYS A 270 33.97 -32.98 -17.11
C CYS A 270 35.42 -33.15 -17.60
N SER A 271 36.13 -34.13 -17.03
CA SER A 271 37.50 -34.47 -17.42
C SER A 271 37.51 -35.64 -18.39
N PHE A 272 38.01 -35.44 -19.61
CA PHE A 272 38.24 -36.52 -20.57
C PHE A 272 39.70 -36.94 -20.47
N ALA A 273 39.95 -38.09 -19.83
CA ALA A 273 41.29 -38.67 -19.70
C ALA A 273 41.46 -39.84 -20.68
N GLY A 274 42.40 -39.73 -21.61
CA GLY A 274 42.87 -40.86 -22.41
C GLY A 274 42.90 -40.61 -23.92
N GLY A 275 44.09 -40.80 -24.51
CA GLY A 275 44.31 -41.10 -25.93
C GLY A 275 43.76 -40.12 -26.97
N ASN A 276 44.06 -40.43 -28.24
CA ASN A 276 43.44 -39.77 -29.38
C ASN A 276 41.97 -40.24 -29.49
N GLY A 277 41.02 -39.32 -29.32
CA GLY A 277 39.60 -39.58 -29.29
C GLY A 277 38.79 -38.50 -30.01
N LEU A 278 37.73 -38.93 -30.71
CA LEU A 278 36.71 -38.05 -31.27
C LEU A 278 35.39 -38.35 -30.56
N TYR A 279 34.76 -37.33 -29.98
CA TYR A 279 33.48 -37.44 -29.27
C TYR A 279 32.44 -36.58 -30.02
N TYR A 280 31.33 -37.18 -30.43
CA TYR A 280 30.32 -36.47 -31.23
C TYR A 280 28.90 -36.89 -30.85
N GLY A 281 27.99 -35.92 -30.74
CA GLY A 281 26.58 -36.15 -30.41
C GLY A 281 25.74 -36.67 -31.58
N GLN A 282 24.41 -36.61 -31.43
CA GLN A 282 23.50 -36.82 -32.56
C GLN A 282 23.58 -35.68 -33.57
N LYS A 283 23.27 -35.97 -34.83
CA LYS A 283 23.21 -34.98 -35.92
C LYS A 283 21.87 -34.26 -35.91
N TRP A 284 21.85 -33.00 -35.51
CA TRP A 284 20.63 -32.18 -35.46
C TRP A 284 20.87 -30.68 -35.74
N LEU A 285 22.11 -30.30 -36.08
CA LEU A 285 22.51 -28.92 -36.35
C LEU A 285 22.77 -28.73 -37.84
N TRP A 286 21.94 -27.93 -38.51
CA TRP A 286 22.13 -27.60 -39.93
C TRP A 286 22.99 -26.36 -40.06
N ALA A 287 24.26 -26.50 -40.44
CA ALA A 287 25.17 -25.37 -40.59
C ALA A 287 24.68 -24.30 -41.60
N GLY A 288 23.76 -24.64 -42.50
CA GLY A 288 23.05 -23.66 -43.34
C GLY A 288 22.07 -22.72 -42.60
N ARG A 289 21.93 -22.81 -41.27
CA ARG A 289 21.05 -21.97 -40.43
C ARG A 289 21.87 -21.16 -39.44
N ASP A 290 21.22 -20.13 -38.86
CA ASP A 290 21.80 -19.35 -37.78
C ASP A 290 22.02 -20.20 -36.53
N ILE A 291 23.30 -20.52 -36.27
CA ILE A 291 23.74 -21.37 -35.17
C ILE A 291 24.84 -20.66 -34.40
N THR A 292 24.78 -20.72 -33.08
CA THR A 292 25.89 -20.37 -32.19
C THR A 292 26.32 -21.59 -31.40
N ILE A 293 27.58 -22.01 -31.57
CA ILE A 293 28.21 -23.05 -30.76
C ILE A 293 29.09 -22.34 -29.74
N LEU A 294 28.96 -22.73 -28.48
CA LEU A 294 29.71 -22.18 -27.36
C LEU A 294 30.33 -23.32 -26.57
N ALA A 295 31.61 -23.20 -26.27
CA ALA A 295 32.34 -24.17 -25.47
C ALA A 295 33.34 -23.49 -24.55
N ARG A 296 33.60 -24.06 -23.39
CA ARG A 296 34.67 -23.61 -22.50
C ARG A 296 35.47 -24.79 -22.02
N PHE A 297 36.74 -24.84 -22.40
CA PHE A 297 37.64 -25.90 -22.00
C PHE A 297 39.06 -25.43 -21.78
N CYS A 298 39.81 -26.22 -21.02
CA CYS A 298 41.27 -26.19 -20.97
C CYS A 298 41.82 -27.60 -21.18
N TYR A 299 43.13 -27.71 -21.31
CA TYR A 299 43.81 -28.99 -21.25
C TYR A 299 44.83 -29.01 -20.11
N ILE A 300 45.09 -30.20 -19.59
CA ILE A 300 46.17 -30.47 -18.64
C ILE A 300 47.07 -31.50 -19.33
N SER A 301 48.27 -31.06 -19.74
CA SER A 301 49.25 -31.95 -20.37
C SER A 301 49.92 -32.85 -19.34
N SER A 302 50.08 -34.14 -19.64
CA SER A 302 51.17 -34.92 -19.02
C SER A 302 52.46 -34.77 -19.83
N THR A 303 53.55 -35.20 -19.21
CA THR A 303 54.96 -34.96 -19.51
C THR A 303 55.48 -35.24 -20.93
N ASN A 304 54.69 -35.80 -21.87
CA ASN A 304 55.20 -36.29 -23.16
C ASN A 304 54.27 -36.01 -24.35
N GLY A 305 53.93 -34.75 -24.62
CA GLY A 305 53.33 -34.33 -25.91
C GLY A 305 52.46 -33.09 -25.79
N THR A 306 52.13 -32.47 -26.93
CA THR A 306 51.23 -31.32 -26.96
C THR A 306 49.79 -31.81 -27.11
N PRO A 307 48.91 -31.58 -26.11
CA PRO A 307 47.52 -31.95 -26.23
C PRO A 307 46.83 -31.02 -27.24
N LEU A 308 45.97 -31.62 -28.05
CA LEU A 308 45.26 -31.02 -29.15
C LEU A 308 43.77 -31.22 -28.90
N CYS A 309 43.11 -30.25 -28.27
CA CYS A 309 41.65 -30.29 -28.12
C CYS A 309 40.98 -29.33 -29.10
N GLY A 310 39.86 -29.75 -29.67
CA GLY A 310 39.10 -28.94 -30.62
C GLY A 310 37.60 -29.15 -30.48
N VAL A 311 36.81 -28.20 -30.95
CA VAL A 311 35.35 -28.17 -30.78
C VAL A 311 34.65 -27.71 -32.04
N GLY A 312 33.42 -28.15 -32.26
CA GLY A 312 32.56 -27.59 -33.30
C GLY A 312 31.41 -28.51 -33.66
N ILE A 313 31.12 -28.60 -34.95
CA ILE A 313 30.12 -29.52 -35.51
C ILE A 313 30.71 -30.33 -36.66
N SER A 314 30.42 -31.64 -36.73
CA SER A 314 30.91 -32.52 -37.79
C SER A 314 29.95 -33.68 -38.10
N ASP A 315 30.16 -34.37 -39.22
CA ASP A 315 29.34 -35.50 -39.68
C ASP A 315 29.96 -36.90 -39.45
N LEU A 316 31.08 -37.01 -38.74
CA LEU A 316 31.91 -38.24 -38.74
C LEU A 316 32.27 -38.83 -37.38
N SER A 317 32.71 -40.08 -37.46
CA SER A 317 33.13 -40.95 -36.36
C SER A 317 34.63 -41.05 -36.14
N THR A 318 35.49 -40.48 -37.01
CA THR A 318 36.96 -40.57 -36.89
C THR A 318 37.69 -39.27 -37.26
N PHE A 319 38.83 -39.01 -36.62
CA PHE A 319 39.60 -37.75 -36.67
C PHE A 319 40.32 -37.51 -38.02
N SER A 320 40.47 -38.53 -38.87
CA SER A 320 41.36 -38.46 -40.04
C SER A 320 40.73 -37.97 -41.35
N ALA A 321 39.42 -37.69 -41.40
CA ALA A 321 38.80 -37.29 -42.67
C ALA A 321 37.46 -36.56 -42.52
N PHE A 322 37.40 -35.34 -41.97
CA PHE A 322 36.15 -34.57 -41.91
C PHE A 322 35.50 -34.42 -43.30
N ALA A 323 34.40 -35.15 -43.56
CA ALA A 323 33.60 -35.04 -44.76
C ALA A 323 32.84 -33.70 -44.75
N ASN A 324 32.15 -33.38 -43.66
CA ASN A 324 31.56 -32.07 -43.44
C ASN A 324 31.78 -31.63 -42.00
N ALA A 325 32.40 -30.46 -41.80
CA ALA A 325 32.67 -29.94 -40.46
C ALA A 325 32.80 -28.42 -40.43
N VAL A 326 32.47 -27.82 -39.28
CA VAL A 326 32.79 -26.45 -38.91
C VAL A 326 33.38 -26.50 -37.50
N VAL A 327 34.69 -26.32 -37.38
CA VAL A 327 35.42 -26.63 -36.14
C VAL A 327 36.47 -25.58 -35.81
N ILE A 328 36.77 -25.46 -34.51
CA ILE A 328 37.96 -24.82 -33.98
C ILE A 328 38.90 -25.93 -33.51
N VAL A 329 40.04 -26.09 -34.19
CA VAL A 329 41.02 -27.18 -33.96
C VAL A 329 42.44 -26.61 -33.93
N PRO A 330 43.40 -27.24 -33.25
CA PRO A 330 44.78 -26.76 -33.25
C PRO A 330 45.45 -26.91 -34.63
N SER A 331 46.40 -26.01 -34.94
CA SER A 331 46.97 -25.78 -36.27
C SER A 331 48.12 -26.70 -36.66
N GLY A 332 48.58 -27.59 -35.78
CA GLY A 332 49.78 -28.36 -36.05
C GLY A 332 50.06 -29.42 -34.99
N SER A 333 51.05 -30.25 -35.29
CA SER A 333 51.36 -31.47 -34.57
C SER A 333 52.52 -31.35 -33.58
N THR A 334 53.20 -30.22 -33.41
CA THR A 334 54.26 -30.09 -32.40
C THR A 334 54.54 -28.63 -32.07
N GLY A 335 54.68 -28.31 -30.77
CA GLY A 335 55.03 -26.97 -30.30
C GLY A 335 53.82 -26.02 -30.30
N SER A 336 53.49 -25.47 -29.13
CA SER A 336 52.48 -24.42 -28.87
C SER A 336 51.53 -24.13 -30.04
N PRO A 337 50.60 -25.05 -30.37
CA PRO A 337 49.78 -24.92 -31.56
C PRO A 337 48.84 -23.74 -31.38
N THR A 338 48.77 -22.91 -32.41
CA THR A 338 47.70 -21.92 -32.54
C THR A 338 46.39 -22.62 -32.91
N TYR A 339 45.26 -21.97 -32.73
CA TYR A 339 43.96 -22.55 -33.10
C TYR A 339 43.50 -22.09 -34.48
N LEU A 340 42.94 -23.00 -35.26
CA LEU A 340 42.35 -22.77 -36.58
C LEU A 340 40.84 -22.88 -36.48
N GLY A 341 40.14 -21.92 -37.06
CA GLY A 341 38.78 -22.12 -37.54
C GLY A 341 38.88 -22.81 -38.89
N ALA A 342 38.21 -23.95 -39.07
CA ALA A 342 38.26 -24.73 -40.29
C ALA A 342 36.85 -25.16 -40.72
N VAL A 343 36.60 -25.09 -42.02
CA VAL A 343 35.36 -25.57 -42.63
C VAL A 343 35.67 -26.61 -43.70
N TYR A 344 35.02 -27.76 -43.59
CA TYR A 344 35.15 -28.89 -44.51
C TYR A 344 33.81 -29.18 -45.18
N SER A 345 33.81 -29.50 -46.47
CA SER A 345 32.66 -30.10 -47.16
C SER A 345 33.12 -31.10 -48.22
N GLY A 346 32.42 -32.23 -48.30
CA GLY A 346 32.79 -33.34 -49.19
C GLY A 346 34.25 -33.82 -49.00
N SER A 347 34.75 -33.84 -47.77
CA SER A 347 36.13 -34.21 -47.40
C SER A 347 37.21 -33.23 -47.87
N SER A 348 36.81 -32.06 -48.38
CA SER A 348 37.71 -31.00 -48.81
C SER A 348 37.71 -29.85 -47.81
N LEU A 349 38.89 -29.34 -47.46
CA LEU A 349 39.01 -28.11 -46.69
C LEU A 349 38.60 -26.94 -47.58
N ILE A 350 37.50 -26.28 -47.23
CA ILE A 350 36.95 -25.15 -48.00
C ILE A 350 37.60 -23.83 -47.58
N GLY A 351 37.92 -23.70 -46.29
CA GLY A 351 38.58 -22.50 -45.79
C GLY A 351 39.09 -22.70 -44.37
N THR A 352 40.14 -21.94 -44.04
CA THR A 352 40.69 -21.89 -42.69
C THR A 352 41.11 -20.47 -42.34
N VAL A 353 41.01 -20.15 -41.05
CA VAL A 353 41.50 -18.91 -40.45
C VAL A 353 42.31 -19.28 -39.21
N ASN A 354 43.52 -18.76 -39.09
CA ASN A 354 44.38 -19.00 -37.93
C ASN A 354 44.17 -17.91 -36.88
N SER A 355 43.95 -18.30 -35.63
CA SER A 355 43.73 -17.38 -34.52
C SER A 355 45.00 -16.68 -34.04
N GLY A 356 46.17 -17.29 -34.24
CA GLY A 356 47.42 -16.89 -33.58
C GLY A 356 47.41 -17.14 -32.06
N VAL A 357 46.31 -17.63 -31.50
CA VAL A 357 46.14 -17.86 -30.06
C VAL A 357 46.64 -19.24 -29.70
N VAL A 358 47.65 -19.29 -28.84
CA VAL A 358 48.11 -20.50 -28.16
C VAL A 358 47.29 -20.65 -26.89
N ILE A 359 46.66 -21.81 -26.72
CA ILE A 359 45.88 -22.11 -25.52
C ILE A 359 46.75 -22.95 -24.60
N GLY A 360 46.70 -22.64 -23.30
CA GLY A 360 47.45 -23.33 -22.25
C GLY A 360 46.54 -24.13 -21.32
N SER A 361 46.92 -24.20 -20.05
CA SER A 361 46.17 -24.89 -19.00
C SER A 361 45.02 -24.09 -18.39
N THR A 362 44.80 -22.86 -18.86
CA THR A 362 43.69 -21.99 -18.44
C THR A 362 42.45 -22.27 -19.27
N PHE A 363 41.26 -22.06 -18.70
CA PHE A 363 40.01 -22.16 -19.45
C PHE A 363 39.88 -21.00 -20.44
N HIS A 364 39.49 -21.33 -21.67
CA HIS A 364 39.18 -20.36 -22.71
C HIS A 364 37.75 -20.58 -23.23
N ASP A 365 37.08 -19.50 -23.60
CA ASP A 365 35.76 -19.53 -24.22
C ASP A 365 35.90 -19.59 -25.74
N PHE A 366 35.34 -20.61 -26.36
CA PHE A 366 35.30 -20.79 -27.80
C PHE A 366 33.89 -20.55 -28.31
N LYS A 367 33.79 -19.82 -29.42
CA LYS A 367 32.51 -19.59 -30.09
C LYS A 367 32.64 -19.82 -31.59
N ILE A 368 31.66 -20.49 -32.17
CA ILE A 368 31.43 -20.51 -33.62
C ILE A 368 30.05 -19.93 -33.85
N SER A 369 29.97 -18.83 -34.59
CA SER A 369 28.70 -18.24 -35.02
C SER A 369 28.56 -18.45 -36.52
N ILE A 370 27.56 -19.22 -36.91
CA ILE A 370 27.21 -19.44 -38.30
C ILE A 370 25.99 -18.59 -38.60
N SER A 371 26.07 -17.70 -39.57
CA SER A 371 24.94 -16.91 -40.03
C SER A 371 25.07 -16.60 -41.52
N GLY A 372 23.97 -16.69 -42.26
CA GLY A 372 23.96 -16.45 -43.71
C GLY A 372 24.97 -17.32 -44.48
N GLY A 373 25.22 -18.56 -44.02
CA GLY A 373 26.19 -19.47 -44.64
C GLY A 373 27.67 -19.16 -44.36
N THR A 374 27.96 -18.18 -43.49
CA THR A 374 29.32 -17.81 -43.09
C THR A 374 29.57 -18.25 -41.65
N ALA A 375 30.65 -19.01 -41.42
CA ALA A 375 31.11 -19.35 -40.07
C ALA A 375 32.12 -18.31 -39.58
N THR A 376 31.87 -17.71 -38.43
CA THR A 376 32.77 -16.77 -37.73
C THR A 376 33.24 -17.38 -36.43
N PHE A 377 34.54 -17.32 -36.17
CA PHE A 377 35.18 -18.01 -35.06
C PHE A 377 35.68 -17.01 -34.02
N PHE A 378 35.57 -17.37 -32.74
CA PHE A 378 36.00 -16.54 -31.62
C PHE A 378 36.72 -17.37 -30.56
N ILE A 379 37.69 -16.73 -29.90
CA ILE A 379 38.30 -17.20 -28.65
C ILE A 379 38.24 -16.04 -27.65
N ASP A 380 37.77 -16.29 -26.43
CA ASP A 380 37.60 -15.32 -25.35
C ASP A 380 36.83 -14.07 -25.79
N GLY A 381 35.76 -14.28 -26.55
CA GLY A 381 34.90 -13.22 -27.11
C GLY A 381 35.50 -12.44 -28.29
N THR A 382 36.78 -12.65 -28.63
CA THR A 382 37.46 -11.97 -29.74
C THR A 382 37.34 -12.79 -31.03
N SER A 383 36.81 -12.18 -32.10
CA SER A 383 36.76 -12.85 -33.41
C SER A 383 38.14 -12.92 -34.04
N PHE A 384 38.50 -14.08 -34.59
CA PHE A 384 39.78 -14.27 -35.27
C PHE A 384 39.64 -14.60 -36.76
N GLY A 385 38.42 -14.57 -37.31
CA GLY A 385 38.17 -14.69 -38.74
C GLY A 385 36.85 -15.38 -39.08
N SER A 386 36.55 -15.40 -40.38
CA SER A 386 35.35 -16.02 -40.94
C SER A 386 35.64 -16.80 -42.22
N VAL A 387 34.83 -17.82 -42.52
CA VAL A 387 34.87 -18.59 -43.76
C VAL A 387 33.48 -18.55 -44.42
N GLY A 388 33.43 -18.06 -45.67
CA GLY A 388 32.21 -17.68 -46.40
C GLY A 388 31.41 -18.80 -47.06
N SER A 389 31.46 -20.01 -46.52
CA SER A 389 30.71 -21.17 -47.03
C SER A 389 30.74 -22.29 -46.01
N VAL A 390 29.57 -22.83 -45.66
CA VAL A 390 29.41 -23.93 -44.70
C VAL A 390 28.60 -25.08 -45.28
N PRO A 391 28.77 -26.33 -44.78
CA PRO A 391 27.99 -27.47 -45.25
C PRO A 391 26.48 -27.27 -45.09
N ALA A 392 25.70 -27.74 -46.05
CA ALA A 392 24.24 -27.71 -45.98
C ALA A 392 23.62 -28.93 -45.25
N THR A 393 24.46 -29.86 -44.78
CA THR A 393 24.04 -31.11 -44.13
C THR A 393 23.84 -30.93 -42.62
N ALA A 394 23.08 -31.84 -42.01
CA ALA A 394 22.96 -31.91 -40.56
C ALA A 394 24.25 -32.49 -39.94
N LEU A 395 24.81 -31.76 -38.98
CA LEU A 395 26.03 -32.07 -38.25
C LEU A 395 25.73 -32.29 -36.77
N ALA A 396 26.67 -32.92 -36.07
CA ALA A 396 26.63 -33.19 -34.64
C ALA A 396 27.63 -32.31 -33.88
N LEU A 397 27.29 -31.85 -32.68
CA LEU A 397 28.28 -31.25 -31.77
C LEU A 397 29.45 -32.23 -31.59
N THR A 398 30.66 -31.73 -31.78
CA THR A 398 31.88 -32.53 -31.77
C THR A 398 32.89 -31.90 -30.81
N LEU A 399 33.47 -32.75 -29.97
CA LEU A 399 34.67 -32.47 -29.18
C LEU A 399 35.75 -33.45 -29.66
N SER A 400 36.94 -32.95 -29.92
CA SER A 400 38.07 -33.76 -30.34
C SER A 400 39.21 -33.59 -29.34
N SER A 401 39.93 -34.67 -29.11
CA SER A 401 41.10 -34.72 -28.24
C SER A 401 42.16 -35.55 -28.95
N ALA A 402 43.32 -34.98 -29.21
CA ALA A 402 44.46 -35.68 -29.75
C ALA A 402 45.72 -35.30 -28.98
N GLN A 403 46.74 -36.12 -29.10
CA GLN A 403 48.09 -35.85 -28.65
C GLN A 403 49.02 -36.15 -29.79
N THR A 404 50.02 -35.30 -29.92
CA THR A 404 51.11 -35.50 -30.84
C THR A 404 52.43 -35.66 -30.10
N GLY A 405 53.22 -36.64 -30.53
CA GLY A 405 54.60 -36.82 -30.07
C GLY A 405 54.85 -37.76 -28.88
N GLY A 406 53.93 -38.66 -28.52
CA GLY A 406 54.22 -39.68 -27.49
C GLY A 406 53.00 -40.45 -26.99
N SER A 407 53.23 -41.51 -26.21
CA SER A 407 52.20 -42.30 -25.52
C SER A 407 51.85 -41.70 -24.14
N GLY A 408 51.56 -40.41 -24.10
CA GLY A 408 51.19 -39.71 -22.86
C GLY A 408 49.70 -39.81 -22.56
N SER A 409 49.33 -39.57 -21.30
CA SER A 409 47.94 -39.29 -20.93
C SER A 409 47.72 -37.78 -21.00
N PHE A 410 46.62 -37.29 -21.52
CA PHE A 410 46.27 -35.88 -21.36
C PHE A 410 44.82 -35.80 -20.94
N THR A 411 44.49 -34.69 -20.28
CA THR A 411 43.14 -34.47 -19.76
C THR A 411 42.58 -33.19 -20.36
N THR A 412 41.45 -33.30 -21.05
CA THR A 412 40.67 -32.14 -21.47
C THR A 412 39.61 -31.88 -20.42
N ASN A 413 39.55 -30.68 -19.86
CA ASN A 413 38.51 -30.29 -18.91
C ASN A 413 37.50 -29.42 -19.65
N LEU A 414 36.25 -29.89 -19.75
CA LEU A 414 35.15 -29.19 -20.39
C LEU A 414 34.16 -28.68 -19.35
N GLU A 415 34.00 -27.37 -19.27
CA GLU A 415 33.04 -26.72 -18.37
C GLU A 415 31.65 -26.65 -19.01
N TYR A 416 31.57 -26.29 -20.30
CA TYR A 416 30.33 -26.37 -21.07
C TYR A 416 30.59 -26.57 -22.57
N LEU A 417 29.63 -27.17 -23.27
CA LEU A 417 29.53 -27.26 -24.73
C LEU A 417 28.05 -27.27 -25.13
N TYR A 418 27.58 -26.26 -25.87
CA TYR A 418 26.22 -26.23 -26.38
C TYR A 418 26.11 -25.57 -27.76
N GLY A 419 25.03 -25.90 -28.45
CA GLY A 419 24.63 -25.30 -29.73
C GLY A 419 23.26 -24.64 -29.59
N GLN A 420 23.19 -23.34 -29.82
CA GLN A 420 21.96 -22.56 -29.88
C GLN A 420 21.57 -22.34 -31.34
N ASN A 421 20.45 -22.90 -31.77
CA ASN A 421 19.77 -22.46 -32.99
C ASN A 421 19.02 -21.17 -32.67
N ALA A 422 19.19 -20.12 -33.48
CA ALA A 422 18.49 -18.85 -33.27
C ALA A 422 17.00 -18.90 -33.65
N ASN A 423 16.57 -19.90 -34.43
CA ASN A 423 15.23 -19.98 -35.03
C ASN A 423 14.53 -21.32 -34.73
N LEU A 424 14.05 -21.52 -33.50
CA LEU A 424 13.14 -22.62 -33.15
C LEU A 424 11.93 -22.12 -32.37
#